data_AF-A0A9D9PTS5-F1
#
_entry.id   AF-A0A9D9PTS5-F1
#
_cell.length_a   1.000
_cell.length_b   1.000
_cell.length_c   1.000
_cell.angle_alpha   90.00
_cell.angle_beta   90.00
_cell.angle_gamma   90.00
#
_symmetry.space_group_name_H-M   'P 1'
#
loop_
_entity.id
_entity.type
_entity.pdbx_description
1 polymer ?
#
loop_
_entity_poly.entity_id
_entity_poly.type
_entity_poly.pdbx_seq_one_letter_code
_entity_poly.pdbx_strand_id
1 'polypeptide(L)'
;ITLFHWDLPQALEDLGGWRSPEIPRYLGDFATFAGKTFGDRCRHFFTVNEIANFTKWAFSTQVEAPGIICDRKTVNQSIYYGCLGHGYALAALRAVRGDLQIGLAHDPRACIPAIPTPEGIEAARKAFRLENSEMLTLMMECKYTPEYLAKEGENAPKTTEAELRLIGGTVDFLGLNLYAPLYYVAVDETSPLGFRLTEVRQKHPLMARPESYVDADILYYLPKFCHDLWGTDIVISENGCAATDTLERNGEIQDTDRIMYLKGALSRLQAACQDGIPVKGYFIWSLLDNFEWCSGYGYRYGIVYVNHRTLERIPKWSASYYSECIRRNSVL
;
A
#
# COMPACT_ATOMS: atom_id res chain seq x y z
N ILE A 1 -1.35 11.05 -10.08
CA ILE A 1 -0.07 11.52 -9.53
C ILE A 1 -0.03 11.15 -8.06
N THR A 2 1.08 10.58 -7.57
CA THR A 2 1.33 10.43 -6.13
C THR A 2 2.12 11.63 -5.66
N LEU A 3 1.63 12.38 -4.66
CA LEU A 3 2.29 13.61 -4.20
C LEU A 3 3.54 13.32 -3.35
N PHE A 4 3.50 12.28 -2.53
CA PHE A 4 4.60 11.94 -1.64
C PHE A 4 4.90 10.44 -1.69
N HIS A 5 6.13 10.09 -2.05
CA HIS A 5 6.60 8.71 -2.16
C HIS A 5 7.96 8.57 -1.47
N TRP A 6 7.97 8.86 -0.16
CA TRP A 6 9.05 8.63 0.81
C TRP A 6 10.27 9.54 0.67
N ASP A 7 10.21 10.48 -0.27
CA ASP A 7 11.28 11.37 -0.69
C ASP A 7 11.21 12.74 -0.01
N LEU A 8 11.13 12.75 1.32
CA LEU A 8 11.07 14.00 2.08
C LEU A 8 12.32 14.84 1.79
N PRO A 9 12.18 16.13 1.41
CA PRO A 9 13.33 17.02 1.24
C PRO A 9 14.17 17.06 2.51
N GLN A 10 15.49 16.89 2.38
CA GLN A 10 16.41 16.84 3.52
C GLN A 10 16.27 18.08 4.44
N ALA A 11 16.06 19.26 3.86
CA ALA A 11 15.86 20.49 4.65
C ALA A 11 14.64 20.44 5.59
N LEU A 12 13.63 19.61 5.28
CA LEU A 12 12.49 19.37 6.16
C LEU A 12 12.81 18.29 7.21
N GLU A 13 13.61 17.28 6.88
CA GLU A 13 14.13 16.33 7.88
C GLU A 13 15.01 17.03 8.92
N ASP A 14 15.83 18.00 8.49
CA ASP A 14 16.67 18.82 9.38
C ASP A 14 15.83 19.68 10.37
N LEU A 15 14.55 19.91 10.05
CA LEU A 15 13.55 20.55 10.92
C LEU A 15 12.74 19.54 11.77
N GLY A 16 13.22 18.30 11.87
CA GLY A 16 12.63 17.20 12.63
C GLY A 16 11.83 16.21 11.79
N GLY A 17 11.62 16.48 10.50
CA GLY A 17 10.94 15.58 9.57
C GLY A 17 9.57 15.14 10.08
N TRP A 18 9.17 13.91 9.76
CA TRP A 18 7.85 13.38 10.14
C TRP A 18 7.64 13.20 11.66
N ARG A 19 8.60 13.61 12.51
CA ARG A 19 8.44 13.75 13.96
C ARG A 19 7.98 15.15 14.38
N SER A 20 7.97 16.10 13.45
CA SER A 20 7.54 17.48 13.65
C SER A 20 6.06 17.67 13.30
N PRO A 21 5.28 18.40 14.12
CA PRO A 21 3.87 18.69 13.83
C PRO A 21 3.65 19.62 12.61
N GLU A 22 4.71 20.23 12.08
CA GLU A 22 4.63 21.16 10.94
C GLU A 22 4.62 20.44 9.57
N ILE A 23 5.27 19.28 9.45
CA ILE A 23 5.37 18.55 8.17
C ILE A 23 4.00 18.23 7.54
N PRO A 24 2.97 17.81 8.30
CA PRO A 24 1.64 17.61 7.75
C PRO A 24 1.10 18.83 6.98
N ARG A 25 1.34 20.04 7.49
CA ARG A 25 0.89 21.30 6.87
C ARG A 25 1.66 21.58 5.58
N TYR A 26 2.98 21.35 5.56
CA TYR A 26 3.80 21.51 4.36
C TYR A 26 3.39 20.56 3.23
N LEU A 27 2.95 19.34 3.56
CA LEU A 27 2.36 18.46 2.55
C LEU A 27 1.06 19.04 1.98
N GLY A 28 0.22 19.69 2.80
CA GLY A 28 -0.96 20.44 2.35
C GLY A 28 -0.61 21.63 1.43
N ASP A 29 0.45 22.38 1.75
CA ASP A 29 0.93 23.48 0.91
C ASP A 29 1.44 22.96 -0.45
N PHE A 30 2.21 21.87 -0.43
CA PHE A 30 2.67 21.21 -1.64
C PHE A 30 1.51 20.65 -2.48
N ALA A 31 0.50 20.07 -1.83
CA ALA A 31 -0.71 19.59 -2.48
C ALA A 31 -1.51 20.73 -3.15
N THR A 32 -1.59 21.90 -2.51
CA THR A 32 -2.18 23.10 -3.12
C THR A 32 -1.43 23.51 -4.39
N PHE A 33 -0.09 23.54 -4.32
CA PHE A 33 0.75 23.85 -5.48
C PHE A 33 0.56 22.83 -6.61
N ALA A 34 0.59 21.54 -6.31
CA ALA A 34 0.41 20.47 -7.28
C ALA A 34 -0.99 20.51 -7.92
N GLY A 35 -2.04 20.72 -7.11
CA GLY A 35 -3.41 20.87 -7.59
C GLY A 35 -3.57 22.05 -8.55
N LYS A 36 -2.98 23.22 -8.24
CA LYS A 36 -3.05 24.40 -9.12
C LYS A 36 -2.27 24.22 -10.42
N THR A 37 -1.15 23.51 -10.35
CA THR A 37 -0.20 23.38 -11.48
C THR A 37 -0.59 22.26 -12.43
N PHE A 38 -1.09 21.14 -11.91
CA PHE A 38 -1.34 19.91 -12.67
C PHE A 38 -2.80 19.49 -12.69
N GLY A 39 -3.65 20.07 -11.83
CA GLY A 39 -5.05 19.68 -11.70
C GLY A 39 -5.90 19.93 -12.95
N ASP A 40 -5.40 20.71 -13.91
CA ASP A 40 -6.00 20.93 -15.23
C ASP A 40 -5.87 19.72 -16.17
N ARG A 41 -4.83 18.88 -15.98
CA ARG A 41 -4.51 17.71 -16.82
C ARG A 41 -4.57 16.38 -16.07
N CYS A 42 -4.22 16.38 -14.79
CA CYS A 42 -4.32 15.21 -13.93
C CYS A 42 -5.57 15.31 -13.06
N ARG A 43 -6.46 14.31 -13.17
CA ARG A 43 -7.69 14.24 -12.36
C ARG A 43 -7.56 13.39 -11.11
N HIS A 44 -6.62 12.44 -11.10
CA HIS A 44 -6.46 11.45 -10.03
C HIS A 44 -5.18 11.68 -9.24
N PHE A 45 -5.33 11.84 -7.92
CA PHE A 45 -4.22 12.07 -7.00
C PHE A 45 -4.20 11.02 -5.90
N PHE A 46 -3.03 10.45 -5.66
CA PHE A 46 -2.68 9.86 -4.38
C PHE A 46 -1.97 10.93 -3.55
N THR A 47 -2.47 11.16 -2.35
CA THR A 47 -1.87 12.08 -1.38
C THR A 47 -0.51 11.57 -0.87
N VAL A 48 -0.44 10.30 -0.50
CA VAL A 48 0.76 9.64 0.03
C VAL A 48 0.79 8.18 -0.43
N ASN A 49 1.99 7.60 -0.52
CA ASN A 49 2.21 6.15 -0.65
C ASN A 49 2.74 5.57 0.66
N GLU A 50 2.10 4.53 1.18
CA GLU A 50 2.57 3.67 2.28
C GLU A 50 3.16 4.42 3.48
N ILE A 51 2.28 5.03 4.29
CA ILE A 51 2.65 5.84 5.47
C ILE A 51 3.63 5.13 6.40
N ALA A 52 3.50 3.81 6.55
CA ALA A 52 4.36 3.01 7.42
C ALA A 52 5.85 3.16 7.07
N ASN A 53 6.22 3.22 5.79
CA ASN A 53 7.63 3.23 5.37
C ASN A 53 8.35 4.50 5.81
N PHE A 54 7.75 5.66 5.58
CA PHE A 54 8.37 6.95 5.92
C PHE A 54 8.07 7.43 7.35
N THR A 55 7.36 6.63 8.15
CA THR A 55 7.12 6.91 9.58
C THR A 55 7.60 5.76 10.44
N LYS A 56 6.81 4.69 10.57
CA LYS A 56 7.11 3.53 11.40
C LYS A 56 8.49 2.94 11.13
N TRP A 57 8.74 2.50 9.89
CA TRP A 57 9.98 1.82 9.54
C TRP A 57 11.18 2.78 9.53
N ALA A 58 10.96 4.01 9.06
CA ALA A 58 11.91 5.11 9.11
C ALA A 58 12.38 5.49 10.53
N PHE A 59 11.54 5.31 11.56
CA PHE A 59 11.82 5.69 12.94
C PHE A 59 11.95 4.53 13.94
N SER A 60 11.73 3.28 13.52
CA SER A 60 11.89 2.08 14.35
C SER A 60 12.97 1.13 13.85
N THR A 61 13.53 1.39 12.67
CA THR A 61 14.56 0.57 12.04
C THR A 61 15.63 1.47 11.41
N GLN A 62 16.68 0.87 10.86
CA GLN A 62 17.69 1.57 10.05
C GLN A 62 17.60 1.21 8.57
N VAL A 63 16.46 0.65 8.15
CA VAL A 63 16.25 0.12 6.80
C VAL A 63 15.74 1.21 5.86
N GLU A 64 14.76 1.98 6.31
CA GLU A 64 14.16 3.08 5.54
C GLU A 64 14.72 4.44 5.99
N ALA A 65 14.85 5.38 5.05
CA ALA A 65 15.29 6.74 5.37
C ALA A 65 14.30 7.44 6.32
N PRO A 66 14.76 8.21 7.33
CA PRO A 66 16.16 8.59 7.57
C PRO A 66 16.96 7.59 8.42
N GLY A 67 16.39 6.43 8.76
CA GLY A 67 17.07 5.36 9.49
C GLY A 67 17.37 5.70 10.94
N ILE A 68 16.50 6.49 11.57
CA ILE A 68 16.67 6.94 12.95
C ILE A 68 15.89 5.99 13.87
N ILE A 69 16.41 5.65 15.05
CA ILE A 69 15.65 4.86 16.02
C ILE A 69 15.09 5.80 17.09
N CYS A 70 13.77 5.77 17.28
CA CYS A 70 13.03 6.55 18.26
C CYS A 70 12.27 5.64 19.23
N ASP A 71 11.83 6.20 20.36
CA ASP A 71 10.93 5.50 21.28
C ASP A 71 9.54 5.27 20.65
N ARG A 72 8.79 4.31 21.20
CA ARG A 72 7.47 3.89 20.70
C ARG A 72 6.49 5.05 20.59
N LYS A 73 6.49 5.97 21.56
CA LYS A 73 5.61 7.13 21.59
C LYS A 73 5.90 8.10 20.44
N THR A 74 7.16 8.36 20.17
CA THR A 74 7.62 9.19 19.06
C THR A 74 7.28 8.55 17.71
N VAL A 75 7.48 7.24 17.58
CA VAL A 75 7.08 6.48 16.37
C VAL A 75 5.58 6.61 16.13
N ASN A 76 4.75 6.31 17.14
CA ASN A 76 3.29 6.40 17.03
C ASN A 76 2.83 7.83 16.69
N GLN A 77 3.47 8.87 17.25
CA GLN A 77 3.18 10.26 16.91
C GLN A 77 3.55 10.59 15.45
N SER A 78 4.66 10.05 14.94
CA SER A 78 5.06 10.25 13.54
C SER A 78 4.08 9.61 12.55
N ILE A 79 3.57 8.41 12.87
CA ILE A 79 2.54 7.73 12.08
C ILE A 79 1.28 8.61 12.02
N TYR A 80 0.86 9.13 13.16
CA TYR A 80 -0.26 10.06 13.24
C TYR A 80 -0.04 11.31 12.37
N TYR A 81 1.16 11.90 12.38
CA TYR A 81 1.49 13.02 11.49
C TYR A 81 1.47 12.63 10.01
N GLY A 82 1.88 11.42 9.65
CA GLY A 82 1.70 10.89 8.29
C GLY A 82 0.22 10.87 7.86
N CYS A 83 -0.66 10.34 8.72
CA CYS A 83 -2.11 10.36 8.49
C CYS A 83 -2.67 11.80 8.43
N LEU A 84 -2.18 12.69 9.29
CA LEU A 84 -2.57 14.10 9.28
C LEU A 84 -2.14 14.81 8.00
N GLY A 85 -0.95 14.48 7.47
CA GLY A 85 -0.46 14.97 6.19
C GLY A 85 -1.37 14.57 5.03
N HIS A 86 -1.87 13.33 5.03
CA HIS A 86 -2.92 12.89 4.11
C HIS A 86 -4.16 13.80 4.20
N GLY A 87 -4.67 14.05 5.41
CA GLY A 87 -5.83 14.91 5.63
C GLY A 87 -5.64 16.35 5.12
N TYR A 88 -4.48 16.95 5.41
CA TYR A 88 -4.13 18.28 4.88
C TYR A 88 -4.05 18.30 3.35
N ALA A 89 -3.42 17.29 2.74
CA ALA A 89 -3.31 17.19 1.28
C ALA A 89 -4.67 17.00 0.60
N LEU A 90 -5.52 16.14 1.17
CA LEU A 90 -6.88 15.91 0.71
C LEU A 90 -7.70 17.20 0.73
N ALA A 91 -7.72 17.91 1.86
CA ALA A 91 -8.45 19.17 2.01
C ALA A 91 -7.92 20.26 1.06
N ALA A 92 -6.60 20.36 0.92
CA ALA A 92 -5.94 21.30 0.01
C ALA A 92 -6.33 21.05 -1.46
N LEU A 93 -6.25 19.81 -1.94
CA LEU A 93 -6.63 19.46 -3.30
C LEU A 93 -8.11 19.75 -3.58
N ARG A 94 -9.01 19.38 -2.65
CA ARG A 94 -10.45 19.68 -2.77
C ARG A 94 -10.72 21.18 -2.82
N ALA A 95 -10.00 21.98 -2.03
CA ALA A 95 -10.12 23.44 -2.03
C ALA A 95 -9.64 24.09 -3.33
N VAL A 96 -8.65 23.49 -4.00
CA VAL A 96 -8.19 23.95 -5.32
C VAL A 96 -9.20 23.60 -6.41
N ARG A 97 -9.72 22.37 -6.42
CA ARG A 97 -10.63 21.90 -7.47
C ARG A 97 -11.50 20.76 -6.96
N GLY A 98 -12.82 20.97 -6.97
CA GLY A 98 -13.79 20.00 -6.42
C GLY A 98 -14.05 18.76 -7.28
N ASP A 99 -13.63 18.75 -8.55
CA ASP A 99 -13.79 17.62 -9.48
C ASP A 99 -12.52 16.75 -9.58
N LEU A 100 -11.57 16.89 -8.66
CA LEU A 100 -10.47 15.94 -8.50
C LEU A 100 -10.98 14.65 -7.87
N GLN A 101 -10.30 13.55 -8.19
CA GLN A 101 -10.46 12.25 -7.56
C GLN A 101 -9.23 12.01 -6.69
N ILE A 102 -9.42 11.88 -5.39
CA ILE A 102 -8.32 11.91 -4.42
C ILE A 102 -8.42 10.69 -3.51
N GLY A 103 -7.31 9.97 -3.42
CA GLY A 103 -7.14 8.83 -2.53
C GLY A 103 -5.78 8.84 -1.81
N LEU A 104 -5.49 7.73 -1.16
CA LEU A 104 -4.16 7.35 -0.70
C LEU A 104 -3.81 5.97 -1.25
N ALA A 105 -2.52 5.65 -1.32
CA ALA A 105 -2.04 4.30 -1.57
C ALA A 105 -1.48 3.75 -0.26
N HIS A 106 -2.00 2.60 0.18
CA HIS A 106 -1.61 1.98 1.44
C HIS A 106 -1.29 0.50 1.26
N ASP A 107 -0.32 0.03 2.03
CA ASP A 107 0.12 -1.34 2.23
C ASP A 107 -0.54 -1.92 3.50
N PRO A 108 -1.78 -2.41 3.42
CA PRO A 108 -2.44 -2.90 4.61
C PRO A 108 -1.77 -4.17 5.15
N ARG A 109 -1.85 -4.36 6.46
CA ARG A 109 -1.55 -5.64 7.12
C ARG A 109 -2.53 -6.68 6.61
N ALA A 110 -2.07 -7.48 5.65
CA ALA A 110 -2.86 -8.45 4.93
C ALA A 110 -3.27 -9.63 5.82
N CYS A 111 -4.56 -9.67 6.18
CA CYS A 111 -5.19 -10.79 6.89
C CYS A 111 -6.07 -11.56 5.89
N ILE A 112 -5.81 -12.86 5.73
CA ILE A 112 -6.58 -13.73 4.83
C ILE A 112 -7.22 -14.89 5.59
N PRO A 113 -8.44 -15.33 5.22
CA PRO A 113 -9.07 -16.47 5.88
C PRO A 113 -8.27 -17.75 5.61
N ALA A 114 -7.88 -18.45 6.67
CA ALA A 114 -7.20 -19.74 6.55
C ALA A 114 -8.09 -20.81 5.90
N ILE A 115 -9.39 -20.73 6.17
CA ILE A 115 -10.44 -21.54 5.57
C ILE A 115 -11.58 -20.58 5.20
N PRO A 116 -11.96 -20.44 3.91
CA PRO A 116 -12.90 -19.42 3.47
C PRO A 116 -14.37 -19.86 3.63
N THR A 117 -14.77 -20.28 4.83
CA THR A 117 -16.21 -20.36 5.18
C THR A 117 -16.75 -18.96 5.49
N PRO A 118 -18.08 -18.74 5.52
CA PRO A 118 -18.64 -17.46 5.93
C PRO A 118 -18.08 -16.95 7.27
N GLU A 119 -17.91 -17.82 8.26
CA GLU A 119 -17.35 -17.49 9.57
C GLU A 119 -15.86 -17.17 9.49
N GLY A 120 -15.09 -17.91 8.68
CA GLY A 120 -13.67 -17.66 8.46
C GLY A 120 -13.40 -16.34 7.74
N ILE A 121 -14.21 -16.00 6.74
CA ILE A 121 -14.17 -14.73 6.01
C ILE A 121 -14.49 -13.57 6.97
N GLU A 122 -15.53 -13.71 7.80
CA GLU A 122 -15.89 -12.70 8.80
C GLU A 122 -14.81 -12.52 9.87
N ALA A 123 -14.22 -13.61 10.35
CA ALA A 123 -13.08 -13.58 11.27
C ALA A 123 -11.89 -12.83 10.65
N ALA A 124 -11.55 -13.11 9.40
CA ALA A 124 -10.47 -12.43 8.68
C ALA A 124 -10.76 -10.94 8.46
N ARG A 125 -12.01 -10.57 8.15
CA ARG A 125 -12.44 -9.16 8.02
C ARG A 125 -12.31 -8.40 9.34
N LYS A 126 -12.73 -9.01 10.46
CA LYS A 126 -12.58 -8.44 11.80
C LYS A 126 -11.10 -8.27 12.17
N ALA A 127 -10.29 -9.30 11.92
CA ALA A 127 -8.85 -9.25 12.14
C ALA A 127 -8.18 -8.15 11.29
N PHE A 128 -8.53 -8.05 10.00
CA PHE A 128 -8.03 -7.02 9.10
C PHE A 128 -8.28 -5.62 9.63
N ARG A 129 -9.52 -5.31 10.06
CA ARG A 129 -9.85 -4.01 10.66
C ARG A 129 -9.02 -3.72 11.92
N LEU A 130 -8.83 -4.73 12.78
CA LEU A 130 -8.10 -4.55 14.04
C LEU A 130 -6.60 -4.39 13.82
N GLU A 131 -5.98 -5.22 12.98
CA GLU A 131 -4.55 -5.14 12.67
C GLU A 131 -4.19 -3.81 12.02
N ASN A 132 -5.10 -3.25 11.21
CA ASN A 132 -4.89 -1.97 10.55
C ASN A 132 -5.37 -0.75 11.36
N SER A 133 -5.63 -0.90 12.67
CA SER A 133 -6.11 0.18 13.56
C SER A 133 -5.18 1.40 13.67
N GLU A 134 -3.89 1.18 13.46
CA GLU A 134 -2.85 2.21 13.58
C GLU A 134 -2.93 3.28 12.48
N MET A 135 -3.38 2.91 11.28
CA MET A 135 -3.36 3.76 10.08
C MET A 135 -4.64 3.64 9.27
N LEU A 136 -4.87 2.54 8.55
CA LEU A 136 -6.00 2.46 7.62
C LEU A 136 -7.34 2.65 8.31
N THR A 137 -7.59 1.93 9.40
CA THR A 137 -8.87 2.04 10.12
C THR A 137 -9.02 3.43 10.73
N LEU A 138 -7.93 4.05 11.23
CA LEU A 138 -7.96 5.44 11.68
C LEU A 138 -8.39 6.38 10.55
N MET A 139 -7.77 6.25 9.37
CA MET A 139 -8.04 7.09 8.21
C MET A 139 -9.46 6.89 7.70
N MET A 140 -9.97 5.67 7.69
CA MET A 140 -11.31 5.39 7.19
C MET A 140 -12.42 5.66 8.22
N GLU A 141 -12.14 5.66 9.52
CA GLU A 141 -13.15 5.84 10.58
C GLU A 141 -13.03 7.15 11.36
N CYS A 142 -12.03 7.98 11.06
CA CYS A 142 -11.75 9.24 11.76
C CYS A 142 -11.47 9.07 13.28
N LYS A 143 -11.10 7.87 13.75
CA LYS A 143 -10.85 7.62 15.17
C LYS A 143 -9.96 6.41 15.38
N TYR A 144 -9.20 6.44 16.48
CA TYR A 144 -8.53 5.24 16.97
C TYR A 144 -9.54 4.29 17.63
N THR A 145 -9.30 2.99 17.44
CA THR A 145 -10.08 1.95 18.11
C THR A 145 -9.73 1.88 19.59
N PRO A 146 -10.68 1.56 20.49
CA PRO A 146 -10.39 1.33 21.90
C PRO A 146 -9.28 0.28 22.11
N GLU A 147 -9.25 -0.76 21.27
CA GLU A 147 -8.25 -1.82 21.29
C GLU A 147 -6.85 -1.28 20.99
N TYR A 148 -6.71 -0.39 19.99
CA TYR A 148 -5.43 0.25 19.69
C TYR A 148 -4.97 1.17 20.83
N LEU A 149 -5.86 2.00 21.37
CA LEU A 149 -5.52 2.90 22.48
C LEU A 149 -5.14 2.13 23.75
N ALA A 150 -5.85 1.05 24.07
CA ALA A 150 -5.52 0.19 25.20
C ALA A 150 -4.18 -0.53 25.00
N LYS A 151 -3.88 -0.98 23.79
CA LYS A 151 -2.60 -1.62 23.44
C LYS A 151 -1.41 -0.66 23.58
N GLU A 152 -1.53 0.56 23.08
CA GLU A 152 -0.41 1.51 23.09
C GLU A 152 -0.27 2.26 24.42
N GLY A 153 -1.36 2.42 25.18
CA GLY A 153 -1.36 3.05 26.50
C GLY A 153 -0.72 4.44 26.48
N GLU A 154 0.31 4.65 27.29
CA GLU A 154 1.04 5.93 27.37
C GLU A 154 1.79 6.31 26.09
N ASN A 155 1.99 5.35 25.18
CA ASN A 155 2.60 5.56 23.87
C ASN A 155 1.58 5.95 22.79
N ALA A 156 0.29 5.98 23.10
CA ALA A 156 -0.72 6.42 22.13
C ALA A 156 -0.42 7.85 21.64
N PRO A 157 -0.67 8.15 20.35
CA PRO A 157 -0.41 9.47 19.80
C PRO A 157 -1.34 10.51 20.43
N LYS A 158 -0.83 11.73 20.60
CA LYS A 158 -1.64 12.88 20.99
C LYS A 158 -2.37 13.41 19.77
N THR A 159 -3.68 13.56 19.90
CA THR A 159 -4.55 14.00 18.82
C THR A 159 -5.54 15.04 19.29
N THR A 160 -6.11 15.78 18.33
CA THR A 160 -7.32 16.57 18.55
C THR A 160 -8.47 16.05 17.68
N GLU A 161 -9.71 16.30 18.09
CA GLU A 161 -10.87 15.91 17.28
C GLU A 161 -10.90 16.63 15.92
N ALA A 162 -10.39 17.85 15.83
CA ALA A 162 -10.36 18.61 14.60
C ALA A 162 -9.42 17.96 13.57
N GLU A 163 -8.25 17.52 14.02
CA GLU A 163 -7.29 16.79 13.19
C GLU A 163 -7.81 15.41 12.80
N LEU A 164 -8.45 14.68 13.71
CA LEU A 164 -9.06 13.39 13.39
C LEU A 164 -10.15 13.50 12.31
N ARG A 165 -10.98 14.56 12.36
CA ARG A 165 -11.95 14.85 11.30
C ARG A 165 -11.29 15.25 9.98
N LEU A 166 -10.14 15.93 10.04
CA LEU A 166 -9.36 16.26 8.84
C LEU A 166 -8.76 15.01 8.19
N ILE A 167 -8.24 14.08 8.99
CA ILE A 167 -7.65 12.82 8.55
C ILE A 167 -8.67 11.98 7.79
N GLY A 168 -9.85 11.75 8.38
CA GLY A 168 -10.86 10.90 7.76
C GLY A 168 -11.85 11.64 6.85
N GLY A 169 -11.39 12.74 6.24
CA GLY A 169 -12.06 13.27 5.06
C GLY A 169 -12.26 12.14 4.05
N THR A 170 -13.46 11.99 3.51
CA THR A 170 -13.79 10.86 2.63
C THR A 170 -12.89 10.89 1.39
N VAL A 171 -12.10 9.84 1.20
CA VAL A 171 -11.40 9.60 -0.05
C VAL A 171 -12.41 9.19 -1.13
N ASP A 172 -12.13 9.55 -2.38
CA ASP A 172 -12.97 9.15 -3.51
C ASP A 172 -12.68 7.69 -3.91
N PHE A 173 -11.47 7.20 -3.61
CA PHE A 173 -11.05 5.81 -3.76
C PHE A 173 -9.89 5.47 -2.82
N LEU A 174 -9.71 4.18 -2.54
CA LEU A 174 -8.59 3.65 -1.77
C LEU A 174 -7.64 2.86 -2.67
N GLY A 175 -6.37 3.31 -2.73
CA GLY A 175 -5.27 2.59 -3.34
C GLY A 175 -4.72 1.52 -2.40
N LEU A 176 -4.58 0.30 -2.88
CA LEU A 176 -3.99 -0.82 -2.16
C LEU A 176 -2.71 -1.30 -2.85
N ASN A 177 -1.64 -1.37 -2.07
CA ASN A 177 -0.36 -1.97 -2.46
C ASN A 177 -0.30 -3.37 -1.86
N LEU A 178 -0.44 -4.40 -2.70
CA LEU A 178 -0.64 -5.77 -2.26
C LEU A 178 0.46 -6.66 -2.82
N TYR A 179 1.23 -7.30 -1.95
CA TYR A 179 2.37 -8.14 -2.36
C TYR A 179 2.32 -9.55 -1.78
N ALA A 180 2.06 -9.68 -0.47
CA ALA A 180 2.05 -10.93 0.25
C ALA A 180 1.06 -10.88 1.44
N PRO A 181 0.56 -12.04 1.92
CA PRO A 181 -0.17 -12.11 3.17
C PRO A 181 0.76 -11.87 4.37
N LEU A 182 0.21 -11.29 5.44
CA LEU A 182 0.90 -11.20 6.72
C LEU A 182 0.40 -12.26 7.70
N TYR A 183 -0.92 -12.46 7.75
CA TYR A 183 -1.56 -13.43 8.63
C TYR A 183 -2.61 -14.27 7.91
N TYR A 184 -2.63 -15.56 8.20
CA TYR A 184 -3.80 -16.40 8.04
C TYR A 184 -4.66 -16.34 9.30
N VAL A 185 -5.97 -16.19 9.13
CA VAL A 185 -6.93 -16.02 10.21
C VAL A 185 -7.83 -17.24 10.28
N ALA A 186 -7.90 -17.86 11.46
CA ALA A 186 -8.81 -18.95 11.73
C ALA A 186 -9.80 -18.56 12.82
N VAL A 187 -11.02 -19.07 12.72
CA VAL A 187 -12.02 -18.96 13.79
C VAL A 187 -11.46 -19.62 15.06
N ASP A 188 -11.61 -18.94 16.18
CA ASP A 188 -11.20 -19.44 17.49
C ASP A 188 -12.18 -18.94 18.56
N GLU A 189 -13.10 -19.81 18.96
CA GLU A 189 -14.12 -19.52 19.96
C GLU A 189 -13.55 -19.31 21.37
N THR A 190 -12.31 -19.74 21.62
CA THR A 190 -11.64 -19.54 22.91
C THR A 190 -11.00 -18.16 23.03
N SER A 191 -10.76 -17.50 21.88
CA SER A 191 -10.25 -16.14 21.81
C SER A 191 -11.38 -15.15 22.07
N PRO A 192 -11.19 -14.12 22.92
CA PRO A 192 -12.20 -13.07 23.13
C PRO A 192 -12.47 -12.27 21.84
N LEU A 193 -11.55 -12.32 20.86
CA LEU A 193 -11.74 -11.71 19.54
C LEU A 193 -12.50 -12.61 18.57
N GLY A 194 -12.71 -13.89 18.88
CA GLY A 194 -13.37 -14.88 18.02
C GLY A 194 -12.49 -15.44 16.91
N PHE A 195 -11.20 -15.08 16.90
CA PHE A 195 -10.23 -15.52 15.90
C PHE A 195 -8.83 -15.62 16.49
N ARG A 196 -7.95 -16.32 15.75
CA ARG A 196 -6.51 -16.37 15.98
C ARG A 196 -5.74 -16.03 14.71
N LEU A 197 -4.63 -15.33 14.87
CA LEU A 197 -3.69 -15.02 13.79
C LEU A 197 -2.62 -16.11 13.71
N THR A 198 -2.29 -16.54 12.50
CA THR A 198 -1.19 -17.47 12.22
C THR A 198 -0.27 -16.83 11.19
N GLU A 199 1.02 -16.77 11.50
CA GLU A 199 2.03 -16.28 10.57
C GLU A 199 2.17 -17.19 9.35
N VAL A 200 2.60 -16.60 8.24
CA VAL A 200 2.91 -17.34 7.01
C VAL A 200 4.05 -18.32 7.30
N ARG A 201 3.83 -19.60 7.00
CA ARG A 201 4.86 -20.64 7.21
C ARG A 201 6.03 -20.42 6.24
N GLN A 202 7.26 -20.60 6.73
CA GLN A 202 8.51 -20.40 5.97
C GLN A 202 8.60 -21.16 4.63
N LYS A 203 7.84 -22.26 4.45
CA LYS A 203 7.83 -23.08 3.24
C LYS A 203 6.76 -22.67 2.21
N HIS A 204 6.08 -21.54 2.40
CA HIS A 204 5.23 -20.98 1.34
C HIS A 204 6.08 -20.71 0.07
N PRO A 205 5.47 -20.77 -1.12
CA PRO A 205 6.15 -20.37 -2.34
C PRO A 205 6.66 -18.93 -2.23
N LEU A 206 7.87 -18.70 -2.74
CA LEU A 206 8.57 -17.42 -2.70
C LEU A 206 8.89 -16.98 -4.13
N MET A 207 8.89 -15.67 -4.35
CA MET A 207 9.51 -15.06 -5.53
C MET A 207 11.00 -14.84 -5.31
N ALA A 208 11.69 -14.12 -6.21
CA ALA A 208 13.14 -13.96 -6.16
C ALA A 208 13.65 -13.25 -4.89
N ARG A 209 12.82 -12.40 -4.30
CA ARG A 209 13.11 -11.76 -3.02
C ARG A 209 12.72 -12.71 -1.88
N PRO A 210 13.63 -13.00 -0.92
CA PRO A 210 13.27 -13.65 0.33
C PRO A 210 12.09 -12.90 0.99
N GLU A 211 11.27 -13.59 1.76
CA GLU A 211 10.06 -13.01 2.40
C GLU A 211 8.93 -12.55 1.44
N SER A 212 9.11 -12.55 0.11
CA SER A 212 8.02 -12.29 -0.86
C SER A 212 7.19 -13.55 -1.10
N TYR A 213 6.38 -13.90 -0.11
CA TYR A 213 5.46 -15.04 -0.17
C TYR A 213 4.40 -14.83 -1.26
N VAL A 214 4.14 -15.88 -2.03
CA VAL A 214 3.11 -15.86 -3.07
C VAL A 214 1.81 -16.40 -2.50
N ASP A 215 0.85 -15.51 -2.34
CA ASP A 215 -0.56 -15.89 -2.21
C ASP A 215 -1.43 -14.84 -2.91
N ALA A 216 -2.07 -15.25 -4.01
CA ALA A 216 -2.91 -14.37 -4.81
C ALA A 216 -4.26 -14.07 -4.15
N ASP A 217 -4.66 -14.79 -3.08
CA ASP A 217 -5.93 -14.54 -2.38
C ASP A 217 -6.00 -13.14 -1.76
N ILE A 218 -4.86 -12.50 -1.53
CA ILE A 218 -4.81 -11.10 -1.06
C ILE A 218 -5.49 -10.15 -2.07
N LEU A 219 -5.43 -10.45 -3.38
CA LEU A 219 -6.09 -9.65 -4.43
C LEU A 219 -7.61 -9.84 -4.46
N TYR A 220 -8.13 -10.87 -3.79
CA TYR A 220 -9.56 -11.09 -3.66
C TYR A 220 -10.08 -10.52 -2.33
N TYR A 221 -9.50 -10.94 -1.21
CA TYR A 221 -10.06 -10.64 0.11
C TYR A 221 -9.79 -9.21 0.58
N LEU A 222 -8.63 -8.62 0.28
CA LEU A 222 -8.32 -7.29 0.83
C LEU A 222 -9.16 -6.18 0.19
N PRO A 223 -9.37 -6.15 -1.15
CA PRO A 223 -10.36 -5.25 -1.75
C PRO A 223 -11.77 -5.48 -1.20
N LYS A 224 -12.17 -6.76 -1.04
CA LYS A 224 -13.46 -7.13 -0.44
C LYS A 224 -13.62 -6.53 0.95
N PHE A 225 -12.65 -6.73 1.84
CA PHE A 225 -12.74 -6.26 3.22
C PHE A 225 -12.78 -4.73 3.29
N CYS A 226 -11.97 -4.03 2.49
CA CYS A 226 -12.02 -2.57 2.44
C CYS A 226 -13.40 -2.07 1.98
N HIS A 227 -13.97 -2.70 0.96
CA HIS A 227 -15.31 -2.36 0.48
C HIS A 227 -16.40 -2.69 1.51
N ASP A 228 -16.41 -3.90 2.08
CA ASP A 228 -17.41 -4.34 3.06
C ASP A 228 -17.36 -3.50 4.35
N LEU A 229 -16.18 -2.99 4.74
CA LEU A 229 -16.00 -2.17 5.94
C LEU A 229 -16.36 -0.70 5.72
N TRP A 230 -15.98 -0.12 4.57
CA TRP A 230 -15.98 1.33 4.40
C TRP A 230 -16.68 1.82 3.12
N GLY A 231 -17.17 0.93 2.26
CA GLY A 231 -17.96 1.28 1.07
C GLY A 231 -17.21 2.08 0.01
N THR A 232 -15.88 2.13 0.06
CA THR A 232 -15.06 2.92 -0.88
C THR A 232 -14.72 2.13 -2.14
N ASP A 233 -14.51 2.85 -3.25
CA ASP A 233 -14.00 2.29 -4.49
C ASP A 233 -12.52 1.90 -4.33
N ILE A 234 -12.10 0.82 -4.98
CA ILE A 234 -10.76 0.25 -4.78
C ILE A 234 -9.91 0.41 -6.04
N VAL A 235 -8.64 0.75 -5.87
CA VAL A 235 -7.63 0.68 -6.92
C VAL A 235 -6.48 -0.17 -6.38
N ILE A 236 -6.02 -1.16 -7.13
CA ILE A 236 -4.76 -1.82 -6.81
C ILE A 236 -3.66 -0.90 -7.34
N SER A 237 -3.08 -0.07 -6.48
CA SER A 237 -2.08 0.94 -6.86
C SER A 237 -0.71 0.31 -7.08
N GLU A 238 -0.43 -0.80 -6.41
CA GLU A 238 0.76 -1.59 -6.65
C GLU A 238 0.48 -3.09 -6.42
N ASN A 239 0.95 -3.91 -7.35
CA ASN A 239 1.06 -5.35 -7.19
C ASN A 239 2.11 -5.89 -8.17
N GLY A 240 2.95 -6.81 -7.72
CA GLY A 240 3.97 -7.41 -8.56
C GLY A 240 4.98 -8.22 -7.76
N CYS A 241 6.08 -8.60 -8.42
CA CYS A 241 7.09 -9.44 -7.81
C CYS A 241 8.49 -9.19 -8.38
N ALA A 242 9.50 -9.33 -7.52
CA ALA A 242 10.87 -9.53 -7.96
C ALA A 242 11.01 -10.90 -8.65
N ALA A 243 11.63 -10.94 -9.82
CA ALA A 243 11.86 -12.17 -10.60
C ALA A 243 13.35 -12.44 -10.84
N THR A 244 13.69 -13.65 -11.28
CA THR A 244 15.09 -14.04 -11.57
C THR A 244 15.49 -13.69 -13.01
N ASP A 245 15.30 -12.44 -13.40
CA ASP A 245 15.48 -11.97 -14.78
C ASP A 245 16.91 -12.21 -15.30
N THR A 246 17.03 -12.83 -16.47
CA THR A 246 18.31 -13.05 -17.18
C THR A 246 18.23 -12.49 -18.59
N LEU A 247 19.28 -11.77 -19.02
CA LEU A 247 19.45 -11.31 -20.39
C LEU A 247 19.99 -12.44 -21.25
N GLU A 248 19.13 -12.98 -22.10
CA GLU A 248 19.44 -14.08 -22.99
C GLU A 248 20.33 -13.63 -24.17
N ARG A 249 20.98 -14.60 -24.83
CA ARG A 249 21.87 -14.32 -25.98
C ARG A 249 21.18 -13.65 -27.16
N ASN A 250 19.87 -13.84 -27.30
CA ASN A 250 19.04 -13.22 -28.33
C ASN A 250 18.55 -11.81 -27.95
N GLY A 251 18.92 -11.30 -26.77
CA GLY A 251 18.53 -9.97 -26.29
C GLY A 251 17.18 -9.93 -25.56
N GLU A 252 16.56 -11.08 -25.30
CA GLU A 252 15.26 -11.17 -24.61
C GLU A 252 15.41 -11.39 -23.10
N ILE A 253 14.33 -11.13 -22.36
CA ILE A 253 14.17 -11.50 -20.96
C ILE A 253 12.94 -12.42 -20.85
N GLN A 254 13.18 -13.69 -20.51
CA GLN A 254 12.14 -14.75 -20.48
C GLN A 254 11.65 -15.00 -19.05
N ASP A 255 11.01 -14.00 -18.45
CA ASP A 255 10.55 -13.95 -17.05
C ASP A 255 9.25 -14.74 -16.81
N THR A 256 9.30 -16.04 -17.07
CA THR A 256 8.16 -16.95 -16.93
C THR A 256 7.59 -17.05 -15.50
N ASP A 257 8.44 -16.82 -14.50
CA ASP A 257 8.07 -16.73 -13.08
C ASP A 257 7.20 -15.50 -12.79
N ARG A 258 7.52 -14.33 -13.35
CA ARG A 258 6.67 -13.12 -13.26
C ARG A 258 5.35 -13.33 -13.98
N ILE A 259 5.34 -13.99 -15.14
CA ILE A 259 4.09 -14.34 -15.84
C ILE A 259 3.20 -15.26 -14.97
N MET A 260 3.79 -16.26 -14.31
CA MET A 260 3.06 -17.14 -13.39
C MET A 260 2.42 -16.34 -12.26
N TYR A 261 3.17 -15.42 -11.65
CA TYR A 261 2.65 -14.53 -10.60
C TYR A 261 1.47 -13.69 -11.10
N LEU A 262 1.63 -13.01 -12.25
CA LEU A 262 0.59 -12.15 -12.82
C LEU A 262 -0.68 -12.93 -13.18
N LYS A 263 -0.55 -14.13 -13.74
CA LYS A 263 -1.69 -15.02 -13.99
C LYS A 263 -2.47 -15.30 -12.72
N GLY A 264 -1.78 -15.65 -11.64
CA GLY A 264 -2.41 -15.92 -10.34
C GLY A 264 -3.10 -14.68 -9.76
N ALA A 265 -2.36 -13.57 -9.63
CA ALA A 265 -2.84 -12.33 -9.04
C ALA A 265 -4.05 -11.76 -9.80
N LEU A 266 -3.95 -11.63 -11.13
CA LEU A 266 -5.02 -11.08 -11.95
C LEU A 266 -6.24 -12.00 -12.00
N SER A 267 -6.06 -13.32 -11.96
CA SER A 267 -7.20 -14.26 -11.90
C SER A 267 -8.01 -14.07 -10.62
N ARG A 268 -7.33 -13.89 -9.49
CA ARG A 268 -8.01 -13.65 -8.19
C ARG A 268 -8.67 -12.29 -8.13
N LEU A 269 -8.04 -11.26 -8.70
CA LEU A 269 -8.67 -9.94 -8.84
C LEU A 269 -9.89 -9.99 -9.77
N GLN A 270 -9.81 -10.71 -10.89
CA GLN A 270 -10.93 -10.88 -11.81
C GLN A 270 -12.12 -11.57 -11.11
N ALA A 271 -11.87 -12.59 -10.30
CA ALA A 271 -12.91 -13.23 -9.50
C ALA A 271 -13.56 -12.23 -8.51
N ALA A 272 -12.78 -11.37 -7.86
CA ALA A 272 -13.32 -10.33 -6.99
C ALA A 272 -14.23 -9.35 -7.74
N CYS A 273 -13.82 -8.91 -8.93
CA CYS A 273 -14.65 -8.06 -9.78
C CYS A 273 -15.95 -8.75 -10.23
N GLN A 274 -15.88 -10.05 -10.56
CA GLN A 274 -17.05 -10.86 -10.93
C GLN A 274 -18.07 -10.99 -9.79
N ASP A 275 -17.58 -11.04 -8.54
CA ASP A 275 -18.41 -11.05 -7.33
C ASP A 275 -18.89 -9.64 -6.91
N GLY A 276 -18.66 -8.62 -7.75
CA GLY A 276 -19.21 -7.27 -7.59
C GLY A 276 -18.38 -6.31 -6.74
N ILE A 277 -17.15 -6.70 -6.34
CA ILE A 277 -16.26 -5.80 -5.59
C ILE A 277 -15.81 -4.66 -6.52
N PRO A 278 -15.94 -3.38 -6.13
CA PRO A 278 -15.75 -2.25 -7.04
C PRO A 278 -14.27 -1.87 -7.23
N VAL A 279 -13.50 -2.77 -7.83
CA VAL A 279 -12.13 -2.48 -8.24
C VAL A 279 -12.15 -1.68 -9.55
N LYS A 280 -11.61 -0.46 -9.52
CA LYS A 280 -11.61 0.50 -10.64
C LYS A 280 -10.32 0.50 -11.46
N GLY A 281 -9.27 -0.13 -10.97
CA GLY A 281 -8.00 -0.19 -11.68
C GLY A 281 -6.98 -1.11 -11.01
N TYR A 282 -6.01 -1.53 -11.81
CA TYR A 282 -4.85 -2.31 -11.38
C TYR A 282 -3.59 -1.72 -12.02
N PHE A 283 -2.59 -1.47 -11.19
CA PHE A 283 -1.30 -0.94 -11.58
C PHE A 283 -0.21 -1.93 -11.17
N ILE A 284 0.53 -2.41 -12.17
CA ILE A 284 1.65 -3.32 -11.95
C ILE A 284 2.84 -2.58 -11.35
N TRP A 285 3.37 -3.10 -10.24
CA TRP A 285 4.68 -2.72 -9.72
C TRP A 285 5.74 -3.68 -10.30
N SER A 286 6.54 -3.28 -11.26
CA SER A 286 6.70 -1.91 -11.77
C SER A 286 6.82 -1.85 -13.29
N LEU A 287 6.79 -0.63 -13.85
CA LEU A 287 7.05 -0.44 -15.27
C LEU A 287 8.50 -0.80 -15.61
N LEU A 288 9.46 -0.22 -14.89
CA LEU A 288 10.89 -0.35 -15.13
C LEU A 288 11.57 -0.98 -13.92
N ASP A 289 12.61 -1.78 -14.17
CA ASP A 289 13.59 -2.09 -13.12
C ASP A 289 14.15 -0.77 -12.56
N ASN A 290 14.00 -0.58 -11.25
CA ASN A 290 14.28 0.67 -10.56
C ASN A 290 15.20 0.42 -9.34
N PHE A 291 15.39 1.47 -8.55
CA PHE A 291 16.07 1.38 -7.27
C PHE A 291 15.07 0.86 -6.22
N GLU A 292 15.19 -0.42 -5.86
CA GLU A 292 14.33 -1.12 -4.90
C GLU A 292 14.78 -0.82 -3.46
N TRP A 293 14.72 0.47 -3.12
CA TRP A 293 14.93 0.98 -1.76
C TRP A 293 16.22 0.45 -1.11
N CYS A 294 16.13 -0.09 0.11
CA CYS A 294 17.25 -0.66 0.86
C CYS A 294 17.96 -1.83 0.14
N SER A 295 17.31 -2.45 -0.86
CA SER A 295 17.91 -3.52 -1.67
C SER A 295 18.70 -3.01 -2.89
N GLY A 296 18.68 -1.69 -3.14
CA GLY A 296 19.31 -1.08 -4.31
C GLY A 296 18.78 -1.67 -5.61
N TYR A 297 19.66 -1.94 -6.57
CA TYR A 297 19.29 -2.54 -7.86
C TYR A 297 19.33 -4.09 -7.85
N GLY A 298 19.36 -4.71 -6.68
CA GLY A 298 19.51 -6.16 -6.52
C GLY A 298 18.25 -6.95 -6.89
N TYR A 299 17.08 -6.39 -6.65
CA TYR A 299 15.79 -6.97 -7.04
C TYR A 299 15.15 -6.17 -8.17
N ARG A 300 14.48 -6.89 -9.08
CA ARG A 300 13.91 -6.34 -10.31
C ARG A 300 12.42 -6.58 -10.31
N TYR A 301 11.61 -5.54 -10.11
CA TYR A 301 10.15 -5.63 -10.19
C TYR A 301 9.58 -5.27 -11.57
N GLY A 302 10.39 -4.65 -12.45
CA GLY A 302 9.92 -4.12 -13.71
C GLY A 302 9.38 -5.19 -14.65
N ILE A 303 8.37 -4.87 -15.44
CA ILE A 303 8.05 -5.62 -16.68
C ILE A 303 8.93 -5.19 -17.85
N VAL A 304 9.74 -4.14 -17.68
CA VAL A 304 10.76 -3.70 -18.62
C VAL A 304 12.12 -3.75 -17.91
N TYR A 305 13.03 -4.51 -18.48
CA TYR A 305 14.40 -4.60 -18.01
C TYR A 305 15.16 -3.31 -18.32
N VAL A 306 16.00 -2.89 -17.37
CA VAL A 306 16.89 -1.73 -17.55
C VAL A 306 18.33 -2.18 -17.44
N ASN A 307 19.09 -1.99 -18.52
CA ASN A 307 20.53 -2.10 -18.46
C ASN A 307 21.09 -0.85 -17.77
N HIS A 308 21.43 -0.93 -16.48
CA HIS A 308 21.89 0.25 -15.73
C HIS A 308 23.24 0.83 -16.21
N ARG A 309 23.98 0.13 -17.08
CA ARG A 309 25.23 0.66 -17.67
C ARG A 309 24.96 1.50 -18.92
N THR A 310 24.01 1.10 -19.75
CA THR A 310 23.72 1.75 -21.05
C THR A 310 22.42 2.54 -21.05
N LEU A 311 21.58 2.34 -20.03
CA LEU A 311 20.20 2.81 -19.94
C LEU A 311 19.28 2.25 -21.04
N GLU A 312 19.67 1.17 -21.70
CA GLU A 312 18.80 0.46 -22.63
C GLU A 312 17.58 -0.15 -21.90
N ARG A 313 16.42 -0.12 -22.56
CA ARG A 313 15.15 -0.66 -22.05
C ARG A 313 14.71 -1.83 -22.92
N ILE A 314 14.50 -2.99 -22.30
CA ILE A 314 14.12 -4.23 -22.98
C ILE A 314 12.81 -4.72 -22.36
N PRO A 315 11.66 -4.62 -23.06
CA PRO A 315 10.41 -5.21 -22.59
C PRO A 315 10.57 -6.71 -22.36
N LYS A 316 10.16 -7.19 -21.18
CA LYS A 316 10.24 -8.61 -20.82
C LYS A 316 9.03 -9.36 -21.39
N TRP A 317 9.04 -10.69 -21.35
CA TRP A 317 7.87 -11.48 -21.75
C TRP A 317 6.62 -11.15 -20.92
N SER A 318 6.78 -10.81 -19.64
CA SER A 318 5.67 -10.31 -18.80
C SER A 318 5.04 -9.01 -19.32
N ALA A 319 5.80 -8.11 -19.97
CA ALA A 319 5.23 -6.92 -20.61
C ALA A 319 4.34 -7.31 -21.80
N SER A 320 4.76 -8.29 -22.60
CA SER A 320 3.96 -8.82 -23.70
C SER A 320 2.68 -9.50 -23.19
N TYR A 321 2.79 -10.31 -22.13
CA TYR A 321 1.64 -10.93 -21.47
C TYR A 321 0.66 -9.87 -20.94
N TYR A 322 1.15 -8.88 -20.18
CA TYR A 322 0.32 -7.84 -19.60
C TYR A 322 -0.34 -6.94 -20.66
N SER A 323 0.37 -6.66 -21.77
CA SER A 323 -0.17 -5.96 -22.94
C SER A 323 -1.35 -6.71 -23.56
N GLU A 324 -1.25 -8.04 -23.66
CA GLU A 324 -2.34 -8.88 -24.15
C GLU A 324 -3.54 -8.87 -23.20
N CYS A 325 -3.32 -8.97 -21.89
CA CYS A 325 -4.38 -8.87 -20.88
C CYS A 325 -5.12 -7.53 -20.97
N ILE A 326 -4.39 -6.40 -21.08
CA ILE A 326 -4.98 -5.07 -21.23
C ILE A 326 -5.82 -4.99 -22.50
N ARG A 327 -5.29 -5.46 -23.63
CA ARG A 327 -5.98 -5.35 -24.92
C ARG A 327 -7.26 -6.18 -24.99
N ARG A 328 -7.28 -7.34 -24.32
CA ARG A 328 -8.49 -8.18 -24.20
C ARG A 328 -9.40 -7.76 -23.07
N ASN A 329 -8.90 -6.95 -22.14
CA ASN A 329 -9.53 -6.65 -20.87
C ASN A 329 -9.92 -7.93 -20.11
N SER A 330 -9.02 -8.92 -20.09
CA SER A 330 -9.21 -10.21 -19.42
C SER A 330 -7.88 -10.88 -19.09
N VAL A 331 -7.89 -11.80 -18.13
CA VAL A 331 -6.79 -12.77 -17.96
C VAL A 331 -6.83 -13.79 -19.10
N LEU A 332 -5.66 -14.25 -19.56
CA LEU A 332 -5.48 -15.21 -20.66
C LEU A 332 -5.48 -16.67 -20.24
#